data_AF-A0A2H1K2Y7-F1
#
_entry.id   AF-A0A2H1K2Y7-F1
#
_cell.length_a   1.000
_cell.length_b   1.000
_cell.length_c   1.000
_cell.angle_alpha   90.00
_cell.angle_beta   90.00
_cell.angle_gamma   90.00
#
_symmetry.space_group_name_H-M   'P 1'
#
loop_
_entity.id
_entity.type
_entity.pdbx_description
1 polymer ?
#
loop_
_entity_poly.entity_id
_entity_poly.type
_entity_poly.pdbx_seq_one_letter_code
_entity_poly.pdbx_strand_id
1 'polypeptide(L)'
;MGRRKRKEGLLLKFGTITCTGCDGVRLLARECHDCGAQPKPHEVQHDLQRRERLVVEFRDKRRPPDHDISPELDNLLTEQDRAIKRVLQALADASRTDRTADSLVAAFALLDQLVATWQNKLPRPQRNRGRIIGNALRKFAEGSDLFVEALRAPDMLSAQELERQGNKIFDEAATILADLNRINQADEVFSEESPSEALNRIGQSARQLAGHEHSLKELDQALRIGAGWESASEGMGLQAHTIHSMALASFDLDSFTQIMSASDAAVGIGGKDFAQSEEWKRRHARAAAFLGSAAASVHQGIFAEGGSDFEVAHRAVEAVATFRDGVLKHTLATTLSNSTDEYVRLNRKNGGAVIGKAASAHPELLLDENLTPALRNAGAHAGIDLIEHGLKIDGNNFTTDHFIDRFLAYLETAIATFMGVTLAMARLGVDFEYNHYLASRDRDAAVALLLGAFNLKCDSVDVSNEGVTIHASGPEPDWMTLAAVLSAMFLSSTTLGTICVTTESREHVFVTSLDRFRTYTEGIESLDAKQSILRLTAITAASSLDGTSPWPKEEWDRVARAIIAREESEDLRTWVRNIRELRGYAREAHLAEVASACDDALAALRR
;
A
#
# COMPACT_ATOMS: atom_id res chain seq x y z
N MET A 1 2.27 -16.10 14.72
CA MET A 1 3.34 -16.23 15.75
C MET A 1 3.04 -15.30 16.92
N GLY A 2 2.53 -15.84 18.02
CA GLY A 2 2.15 -15.04 19.19
C GLY A 2 3.36 -14.43 19.89
N ARG A 3 3.23 -13.16 20.29
CA ARG A 3 4.08 -12.49 21.29
C ARG A 3 4.23 -13.36 22.54
N ARG A 4 5.22 -14.27 22.60
CA ARG A 4 5.61 -14.95 23.84
C ARG A 4 7.08 -15.36 23.81
N LYS A 5 7.80 -14.82 24.80
CA LYS A 5 9.21 -14.97 25.19
C LYS A 5 10.24 -14.15 24.41
N ARG A 6 10.49 -12.95 24.95
CA ARG A 6 11.77 -12.24 24.80
C ARG A 6 12.94 -13.12 25.26
N LYS A 7 13.96 -13.20 24.40
CA LYS A 7 15.41 -13.25 24.71
C LYS A 7 15.96 -14.47 25.47
N GLU A 8 15.72 -15.67 24.98
CA GLU A 8 16.74 -16.73 25.11
C GLU A 8 17.11 -17.13 23.69
N GLY A 9 18.21 -16.57 23.18
CA GLY A 9 18.78 -17.02 21.91
C GLY A 9 19.09 -18.51 21.97
N LEU A 10 19.19 -19.16 20.82
CA LEU A 10 19.65 -20.55 20.81
C LEU A 10 21.08 -20.57 21.35
N LEU A 11 21.30 -21.37 22.39
CA LEU A 11 22.61 -21.60 23.02
C LEU A 11 22.89 -23.10 22.95
N LEU A 12 24.00 -23.49 22.33
CA LEU A 12 24.45 -24.88 22.39
C LEU A 12 24.99 -25.14 23.80
N LYS A 13 24.79 -26.36 24.30
CA LYS A 13 25.28 -26.74 25.64
C LYS A 13 26.55 -27.57 25.48
N PHE A 14 27.61 -27.16 26.18
CA PHE A 14 28.94 -27.78 26.13
C PHE A 14 29.29 -28.39 27.49
N GLY A 15 30.11 -29.45 27.51
CA GLY A 15 30.63 -30.05 28.74
C GLY A 15 31.51 -29.07 29.52
N THR A 16 31.19 -28.84 30.79
CA THR A 16 31.92 -27.96 31.71
C THR A 16 32.56 -28.76 32.85
N ILE A 17 33.63 -28.23 33.43
CA ILE A 17 34.35 -28.78 34.58
C ILE A 17 34.72 -27.66 35.55
N THR A 18 34.70 -27.94 36.85
CA THR A 18 35.20 -26.98 37.84
C THR A 18 36.71 -26.87 37.75
N CYS A 19 37.20 -25.64 37.60
CA CYS A 19 38.60 -25.29 37.50
C CYS A 19 39.32 -25.56 38.82
N THR A 20 40.31 -26.45 38.82
CA THR A 20 41.04 -26.83 40.04
C THR A 20 41.98 -25.73 40.57
N GLY A 21 42.13 -24.62 39.86
CA GLY A 21 42.96 -23.48 40.27
C GLY A 21 42.21 -22.37 41.01
N CYS A 22 40.92 -22.16 40.69
CA CYS A 22 40.13 -21.06 41.24
C CYS A 22 38.66 -21.42 41.53
N ASP A 23 38.30 -22.70 41.43
CA ASP A 23 36.93 -23.23 41.58
C ASP A 23 35.87 -22.64 40.62
N GLY A 24 36.28 -21.79 39.67
CA GLY A 24 35.41 -21.28 38.61
C GLY A 24 34.97 -22.38 37.64
N VAL A 25 33.80 -22.23 37.01
CA VAL A 25 33.35 -23.19 35.99
C VAL A 25 34.10 -22.90 34.69
N ARG A 26 34.93 -23.84 34.24
CA ARG A 26 35.63 -23.77 32.96
C ARG A 26 35.21 -24.92 32.05
N LEU A 27 35.72 -24.94 30.84
CA LEU A 27 35.38 -25.97 29.86
C LEU A 27 36.37 -27.12 29.94
N LEU A 28 35.87 -28.33 29.68
CA LEU A 28 36.71 -29.51 29.65
C LEU A 28 37.82 -29.34 28.60
N ALA A 29 39.07 -29.66 28.96
CA ALA A 29 40.27 -29.59 28.10
C ALA A 29 40.68 -28.20 27.60
N ARG A 30 40.28 -27.11 28.27
CA ARG A 30 40.72 -25.75 27.96
C ARG A 30 41.22 -25.00 29.20
N GLU A 31 42.09 -24.02 28.96
CA GLU A 31 42.64 -23.16 30.00
C GLU A 31 41.52 -22.42 30.75
N CYS A 32 41.69 -22.29 32.05
CA CYS A 32 40.74 -21.61 32.93
C CYS A 32 40.75 -20.10 32.67
N HIS A 33 39.64 -19.54 32.19
CA HIS A 33 39.54 -18.10 31.91
C HIS A 33 39.88 -17.23 33.13
N ASP A 34 39.52 -17.66 34.34
CA ASP A 34 39.64 -16.85 35.55
C ASP A 34 41.03 -16.91 36.21
N CYS A 35 41.84 -17.95 35.95
CA CYS A 35 43.15 -18.10 36.61
C CYS A 35 44.28 -18.63 35.72
N GLY A 36 44.04 -18.83 34.41
CA GLY A 36 45.05 -19.31 33.46
C GLY A 36 45.48 -20.78 33.68
N ALA A 37 44.76 -21.54 34.52
CA ALA A 37 45.11 -22.93 34.79
C ALA A 37 44.96 -23.78 33.51
N GLN A 38 46.07 -24.34 33.04
CA GLN A 38 46.12 -25.20 31.86
C GLN A 38 45.33 -26.50 32.09
N PRO A 39 44.68 -27.04 31.05
CA PRO A 39 43.96 -28.30 31.15
C PRO A 39 44.92 -29.45 31.46
N LYS A 40 44.48 -30.40 32.29
CA LYS A 40 45.29 -31.57 32.63
C LYS A 40 45.43 -32.49 31.40
N PRO A 41 46.52 -33.29 31.31
CA PRO A 41 46.76 -34.16 30.15
C PRO A 41 45.67 -35.20 29.85
N HIS A 42 44.83 -35.55 30.84
CA HIS A 42 43.71 -36.47 30.68
C HIS A 42 42.37 -35.77 30.36
N GLU A 43 42.35 -34.43 30.37
CA GLU A 43 41.20 -33.68 29.90
C GLU A 43 41.21 -33.71 28.37
N VAL A 44 40.39 -34.59 27.80
CA VAL A 44 40.23 -34.76 26.35
C VAL A 44 38.80 -34.42 25.97
N GLN A 45 38.59 -33.56 24.97
CA GLN A 45 37.26 -33.30 24.43
C GLN A 45 36.82 -34.41 23.47
N HIS A 46 36.44 -35.56 24.02
CA HIS A 46 35.80 -36.63 23.23
C HIS A 46 34.53 -36.14 22.51
N ASP A 47 33.84 -35.16 23.09
CA ASP A 47 32.67 -34.52 22.50
C ASP A 47 32.99 -33.63 21.28
N LEU A 48 34.17 -33.01 21.21
CA LEU A 48 34.58 -32.23 20.04
C LEU A 48 34.84 -33.15 18.85
N GLN A 49 35.65 -34.19 19.02
CA GLN A 49 35.89 -35.18 17.96
C GLN A 49 34.62 -35.90 17.51
N ARG A 50 33.65 -36.12 18.41
CA ARG A 50 32.32 -36.61 18.05
C ARG A 50 31.58 -35.61 17.16
N ARG A 51 31.49 -34.35 17.58
CA ARG A 51 30.78 -33.28 16.85
C ARG A 51 31.44 -32.96 15.50
N GLU A 52 32.76 -32.94 15.43
CA GLU A 52 33.49 -32.78 14.17
C GLU A 52 33.16 -33.88 13.17
N ARG A 53 33.17 -35.15 13.61
CA ARG A 53 32.74 -36.28 12.78
C ARG A 53 31.29 -36.14 12.33
N LEU A 54 30.40 -35.74 13.25
CA LEU A 54 28.99 -35.53 12.95
C LEU A 54 28.81 -34.44 11.88
N VAL A 55 29.50 -33.30 12.00
CA VAL A 55 29.40 -32.22 11.01
C VAL A 55 30.02 -32.59 9.67
N VAL A 56 31.12 -33.35 9.65
CA VAL A 56 31.68 -33.89 8.40
C VAL A 56 30.65 -34.81 7.73
N GLU A 57 30.09 -35.77 8.49
CA GLU A 57 29.07 -36.70 7.99
C GLU A 57 27.81 -35.95 7.51
N PHE A 58 27.39 -34.90 8.21
CA PHE A 58 26.29 -34.02 7.80
C PHE A 58 26.58 -33.36 6.45
N ARG A 59 27.76 -32.77 6.27
CA ARG A 59 28.14 -32.11 5.02
C ARG A 59 28.27 -33.08 3.85
N ASP A 60 28.75 -34.30 4.11
CA ASP A 60 28.88 -35.34 3.08
C ASP A 60 27.51 -35.89 2.63
N LYS A 61 26.54 -35.95 3.55
CA LYS A 61 25.19 -36.50 3.31
C LYS A 61 24.15 -35.47 2.89
N ARG A 62 24.24 -34.21 3.34
CA ARG A 62 23.28 -33.15 2.98
C ARG A 62 23.40 -32.89 1.48
N ARG A 63 22.28 -33.03 0.78
CA ARG A 63 22.18 -32.72 -0.64
C ARG A 63 21.09 -31.68 -0.84
N PRO A 64 21.28 -30.74 -1.79
CA PRO A 64 20.18 -29.90 -2.22
C PRO A 64 19.05 -30.78 -2.78
N PRO A 65 17.79 -30.35 -2.64
CA PRO A 65 16.66 -31.09 -3.18
C PRO A 65 16.78 -31.24 -4.71
N ASP A 66 16.56 -32.45 -5.22
CA ASP A 66 16.75 -32.81 -6.63
C ASP A 66 15.58 -32.38 -7.54
N HIS A 67 14.45 -31.93 -6.99
CA HIS A 67 13.20 -31.74 -7.74
C HIS A 67 12.47 -30.43 -7.43
N ASP A 68 11.85 -29.90 -8.47
CA ASP A 68 10.90 -28.79 -8.43
C ASP A 68 9.59 -29.30 -7.85
N ILE A 69 9.26 -28.92 -6.61
CA ILE A 69 8.07 -29.41 -5.90
C ILE A 69 6.96 -28.37 -6.02
N SER A 70 5.82 -28.79 -6.59
CA SER A 70 4.58 -28.01 -6.54
C SER A 70 4.06 -27.96 -5.09
N PRO A 71 3.92 -26.76 -4.49
CA PRO A 71 3.41 -26.63 -3.13
C PRO A 71 1.92 -26.96 -3.02
N GLU A 72 1.54 -27.68 -1.97
CA GLU A 72 0.16 -27.72 -1.46
C GLU A 72 -0.04 -26.54 -0.49
N LEU A 73 -0.66 -25.46 -0.97
CA LEU A 73 -0.77 -24.18 -0.25
C LEU A 73 -1.38 -24.29 1.16
N ASP A 74 -2.31 -25.21 1.36
CA ASP A 74 -3.11 -25.33 2.59
C ASP A 74 -2.30 -25.78 3.82
N ASN A 75 -1.17 -26.46 3.62
CA ASN A 75 -0.35 -27.04 4.70
C ASN A 75 0.96 -26.29 4.94
N LEU A 76 1.33 -25.35 4.07
CA LEU A 76 2.66 -24.74 4.02
C LEU A 76 3.09 -24.04 5.33
N LEU A 77 2.19 -23.31 5.99
CA LEU A 77 2.51 -22.62 7.25
C LEU A 77 2.77 -23.61 8.41
N THR A 78 2.00 -24.71 8.43
CA THR A 78 2.18 -25.78 9.42
C THR A 78 3.49 -26.54 9.18
N GLU A 79 3.84 -26.76 7.90
CA GLU A 79 5.11 -27.38 7.52
C GLU A 79 6.31 -26.50 7.87
N GLN A 80 6.20 -25.18 7.69
CA GLN A 80 7.20 -24.20 8.10
C GLN A 80 7.54 -24.33 9.59
N ASP A 81 6.53 -24.23 10.45
CA ASP A 81 6.70 -24.32 11.91
C ASP A 81 7.31 -25.68 12.32
N ARG A 82 6.92 -26.76 11.64
CA ARG A 82 7.45 -28.10 11.88
C ARG A 82 8.92 -28.21 11.50
N ALA A 83 9.32 -27.65 10.36
CA ALA A 83 10.71 -27.69 9.90
C ALA A 83 11.63 -26.89 10.81
N ILE A 84 11.24 -25.66 11.19
CA ILE A 84 12.00 -24.82 12.12
C ILE A 84 12.22 -25.57 13.44
N LYS A 85 11.16 -26.12 14.04
CA LYS A 85 11.26 -26.88 15.30
C LYS A 85 12.18 -28.10 15.16
N ARG A 86 12.12 -28.81 14.04
CA ARG A 86 12.97 -29.97 13.77
C ARG A 86 14.44 -29.60 13.65
N VAL A 87 14.77 -28.51 12.97
CA VAL A 87 16.17 -28.03 12.84
C VAL A 87 16.71 -27.61 14.20
N LEU A 88 15.97 -26.81 14.96
CA LEU A 88 16.39 -26.38 16.30
C LEU A 88 16.59 -27.56 17.25
N GLN A 89 15.70 -28.55 17.19
CA GLN A 89 15.81 -29.77 17.98
C GLN A 89 17.03 -30.60 17.55
N ALA A 90 17.24 -30.81 16.25
CA ALA A 90 18.37 -31.57 15.73
C ALA A 90 19.72 -30.91 16.08
N LEU A 91 19.82 -29.58 16.03
CA LEU A 91 21.00 -28.83 16.48
C LEU A 91 21.25 -29.02 17.98
N ALA A 92 20.19 -28.97 18.79
CA ALA A 92 20.30 -29.21 20.23
C ALA A 92 20.75 -30.64 20.54
N ASP A 93 20.22 -31.65 19.85
CA ASP A 93 20.56 -33.06 20.04
C ASP A 93 21.99 -33.38 19.55
N ALA A 94 22.40 -32.80 18.42
CA ALA A 94 23.78 -32.85 17.92
C ALA A 94 24.82 -32.30 18.90
N SER A 95 24.45 -31.26 19.66
CA SER A 95 25.34 -30.71 20.69
C SER A 95 25.53 -31.64 21.89
N ARG A 96 24.52 -32.46 22.24
CA ARG A 96 24.49 -33.21 23.51
C ARG A 96 24.68 -34.71 23.33
N THR A 97 23.86 -35.35 22.51
CA THR A 97 23.58 -36.80 22.60
C THR A 97 23.85 -37.56 21.31
N ASP A 98 23.69 -36.91 20.15
CA ASP A 98 23.71 -37.64 18.88
C ASP A 98 25.09 -38.19 18.51
N ARG A 99 25.06 -39.35 17.87
CA ARG A 99 26.25 -40.08 17.41
C ARG A 99 26.35 -40.16 15.89
N THR A 100 25.27 -39.90 15.17
CA THR A 100 25.20 -39.87 13.70
C THR A 100 24.58 -38.57 13.23
N ALA A 101 24.84 -38.20 11.98
CA ALA A 101 24.30 -36.97 11.39
C ALA A 101 22.84 -37.08 10.90
N ASP A 102 22.19 -38.25 10.99
CA ASP A 102 20.94 -38.53 10.27
C ASP A 102 19.78 -37.58 10.67
N SER A 103 19.67 -37.24 11.96
CA SER A 103 18.67 -36.28 12.46
C SER A 103 18.89 -34.87 11.89
N LEU A 104 20.16 -34.42 11.82
CA LEU A 104 20.52 -33.13 11.22
C LEU A 104 20.26 -33.14 9.71
N VAL A 105 20.68 -34.19 9.01
CA VAL A 105 20.47 -34.33 7.56
C VAL A 105 18.97 -34.29 7.24
N ALA A 106 18.14 -35.05 7.96
CA ALA A 106 16.70 -35.07 7.73
C ALA A 106 16.02 -33.72 8.04
N ALA A 107 16.46 -33.02 9.09
CA ALA A 107 15.92 -31.72 9.46
C ALA A 107 16.27 -30.63 8.43
N PHE A 108 17.54 -30.58 8.00
CA PHE A 108 17.98 -29.63 6.98
C PHE A 108 17.46 -29.97 5.58
N ALA A 109 17.30 -31.26 5.23
CA ALA A 109 16.66 -31.63 3.97
C ALA A 109 15.22 -31.09 3.88
N LEU A 110 14.47 -31.17 4.99
CA LEU A 110 13.13 -30.58 5.07
C LEU A 110 13.17 -29.04 4.96
N LEU A 111 14.14 -28.39 5.59
CA LEU A 111 14.32 -26.94 5.50
C LEU A 111 14.70 -26.51 4.08
N ASP A 112 15.67 -27.19 3.45
CA ASP A 112 16.14 -26.91 2.09
C ASP A 112 15.01 -27.13 1.07
N GLN A 113 14.21 -28.18 1.27
CA GLN A 113 13.00 -28.44 0.48
C GLN A 113 12.02 -27.26 0.59
N LEU A 114 11.71 -26.80 1.80
CA LEU A 114 10.83 -25.65 1.98
C LEU A 114 11.43 -24.38 1.37
N VAL A 115 12.73 -24.11 1.58
CA VAL A 115 13.41 -22.96 0.97
C VAL A 115 13.27 -23.00 -0.55
N ALA A 116 13.45 -24.15 -1.18
CA ALA A 116 13.25 -24.31 -2.63
C ALA A 116 11.78 -24.08 -3.03
N THR A 117 10.83 -24.72 -2.34
CA THR A 117 9.38 -24.59 -2.59
C THR A 117 8.90 -23.14 -2.47
N TRP A 118 9.37 -22.40 -1.47
CA TRP A 118 9.00 -21.00 -1.25
C TRP A 118 9.77 -20.01 -2.15
N GLN A 119 10.92 -20.42 -2.69
CA GLN A 119 11.66 -19.66 -3.70
C GLN A 119 11.05 -19.80 -5.10
N ASN A 120 10.43 -20.95 -5.39
CA ASN A 120 9.57 -21.09 -6.56
C ASN A 120 8.42 -20.11 -6.40
N LYS A 121 8.29 -19.20 -7.36
CA LYS A 121 7.33 -18.09 -7.30
C LYS A 121 5.93 -18.66 -7.13
N LEU A 122 5.39 -18.66 -5.90
CA LEU A 122 4.01 -19.03 -5.65
C LEU A 122 3.11 -18.28 -6.63
N PRO A 123 2.01 -18.90 -7.11
CA PRO A 123 1.05 -18.20 -7.95
C PRO A 123 0.50 -16.98 -7.18
N ARG A 124 0.13 -15.93 -7.92
CA ARG A 124 -0.66 -14.83 -7.36
C ARG A 124 -2.00 -15.39 -6.83
N PRO A 125 -2.52 -14.89 -5.71
CA PRO A 125 -2.04 -13.75 -4.91
C PRO A 125 -0.89 -14.07 -3.93
N GLN A 126 -0.55 -15.35 -3.71
CA GLN A 126 0.39 -15.77 -2.67
C GLN A 126 1.87 -15.44 -2.96
N ARG A 127 2.17 -14.84 -4.11
CA ARG A 127 3.54 -14.62 -4.57
C ARG A 127 4.38 -13.75 -3.62
N ASN A 128 3.85 -12.62 -3.17
CA ASN A 128 4.58 -11.73 -2.26
C ASN A 128 4.79 -12.41 -0.89
N ARG A 129 3.74 -13.06 -0.37
CA ARG A 129 3.82 -13.86 0.87
C ARG A 129 4.89 -14.95 0.75
N GLY A 130 4.94 -15.62 -0.40
CA GLY A 130 5.93 -16.65 -0.67
C GLY A 130 7.36 -16.13 -0.70
N ARG A 131 7.58 -14.97 -1.34
CA ARG A 131 8.89 -14.30 -1.36
C ARG A 131 9.38 -13.94 0.04
N ILE A 132 8.52 -13.36 0.87
CA ILE A 132 8.87 -12.98 2.26
C ILE A 132 9.24 -14.22 3.07
N ILE A 133 8.39 -15.26 3.03
CA ILE A 133 8.62 -16.51 3.77
C ILE A 133 9.89 -17.21 3.27
N GLY A 134 10.07 -17.32 1.95
CA GLY A 134 11.25 -17.92 1.34
C GLY A 134 12.55 -17.20 1.72
N ASN A 135 12.55 -15.86 1.72
CA ASN A 135 13.70 -15.05 2.15
C ASN A 135 13.99 -15.23 3.65
N ALA A 136 12.96 -15.24 4.49
CA ALA A 136 13.13 -15.49 5.92
C ALA A 136 13.64 -16.90 6.21
N LEU A 137 13.13 -17.92 5.51
CA LEU A 137 13.60 -19.30 5.63
C LEU A 137 15.05 -19.46 5.15
N ARG A 138 15.46 -18.73 4.10
CA ARG A 138 16.86 -18.68 3.67
C ARG A 138 17.75 -18.10 4.77
N LYS A 139 17.36 -16.98 5.38
CA LYS A 139 18.07 -16.42 6.54
C LYS A 139 18.10 -17.38 7.72
N PHE A 140 17.00 -18.08 7.99
CA PHE A 140 16.99 -19.13 9.01
C PHE A 140 17.95 -20.29 8.69
N ALA A 141 18.06 -20.72 7.43
CA ALA A 141 19.04 -21.71 7.01
C ALA A 141 20.48 -21.21 7.20
N GLU A 142 20.79 -19.99 6.73
CA GLU A 142 22.10 -19.33 6.91
C GLU A 142 22.50 -19.25 8.40
N GLY A 143 21.58 -18.81 9.26
CA GLY A 143 21.81 -18.76 10.70
C GLY A 143 22.02 -20.14 11.30
N SER A 144 21.23 -21.14 10.87
CA SER A 144 21.34 -22.53 11.34
C SER A 144 22.67 -23.17 10.95
N ASP A 145 23.22 -22.85 9.78
CA ASP A 145 24.53 -23.31 9.35
C ASP A 145 25.66 -22.77 10.27
N LEU A 146 25.54 -21.55 10.80
CA LEU A 146 26.49 -21.04 11.81
C LEU A 146 26.44 -21.83 13.12
N PHE A 147 25.28 -22.36 13.51
CA PHE A 147 25.19 -23.28 14.65
C PHE A 147 25.81 -24.64 14.35
N VAL A 148 25.73 -25.13 13.10
CA VAL A 148 26.48 -26.32 12.66
C VAL A 148 27.99 -26.07 12.76
N GLU A 149 28.47 -24.88 12.36
CA GLU A 149 29.88 -24.51 12.55
C GLU A 149 30.28 -24.42 14.02
N ALA A 150 29.40 -23.86 14.86
CA ALA A 150 29.65 -23.75 16.30
C ALA A 150 29.86 -25.11 16.98
N LEU A 151 29.28 -26.21 16.44
CA LEU A 151 29.54 -27.57 16.93
C LEU A 151 31.00 -28.01 16.75
N ARG A 152 31.72 -27.44 15.78
CA ARG A 152 33.15 -27.71 15.49
C ARG A 152 34.10 -26.69 16.08
N ALA A 153 33.58 -25.66 16.75
CA ALA A 153 34.43 -24.60 17.26
C ALA A 153 35.49 -25.16 18.22
N PRO A 154 36.76 -24.73 18.09
CA PRO A 154 37.86 -25.27 18.90
C PRO A 154 37.70 -24.90 20.38
N ASP A 155 37.05 -23.77 20.67
CA ASP A 155 36.82 -23.25 22.01
C ASP A 155 35.45 -22.56 22.11
N MET A 156 35.01 -22.27 23.34
CA MET A 156 33.70 -21.66 23.58
C MET A 156 33.59 -20.23 23.15
N LEU A 157 34.67 -19.44 23.19
CA LEU A 157 34.60 -18.06 22.74
C LEU A 157 34.27 -18.04 21.24
N SER A 158 34.94 -18.91 20.47
CA SER A 158 34.66 -19.12 19.06
C SER A 158 33.25 -19.67 18.82
N ALA A 159 32.80 -20.63 19.66
CA ALA A 159 31.45 -21.18 19.55
C ALA A 159 30.36 -20.13 19.84
N GLN A 160 30.52 -19.38 20.92
CA GLN A 160 29.61 -18.30 21.33
C GLN A 160 29.60 -17.16 20.31
N GLU A 161 30.73 -16.85 19.69
CA GLU A 161 30.79 -15.86 18.62
C GLU A 161 29.99 -16.32 17.39
N LEU A 162 30.13 -17.59 16.99
CA LEU A 162 29.31 -18.18 15.91
C LEU A 162 27.82 -18.23 16.28
N GLU A 163 27.48 -18.59 17.51
CA GLU A 163 26.09 -18.54 18.02
C GLU A 163 25.54 -17.11 18.01
N ARG A 164 26.35 -16.12 18.40
CA ARG A 164 25.96 -14.70 18.38
C ARG A 164 25.70 -14.23 16.96
N GLN A 165 26.55 -14.61 16.01
CA GLN A 165 26.36 -14.33 14.59
C GLN A 165 25.11 -15.04 14.04
N GLY A 166 24.90 -16.31 14.38
CA GLY A 166 23.71 -17.08 13.99
C GLY A 166 22.42 -16.48 14.54
N ASN A 167 22.39 -16.11 15.83
CA ASN A 167 21.25 -15.44 16.44
C ASN A 167 20.98 -14.06 15.81
N LYS A 168 22.02 -13.30 15.42
CA LYS A 168 21.85 -12.05 14.66
C LYS A 168 21.15 -12.31 13.32
N ILE A 169 21.52 -13.36 12.60
CA ILE A 169 20.85 -13.73 11.34
C ILE A 169 19.40 -14.19 11.60
N PHE A 170 19.12 -14.87 12.73
CA PHE A 170 17.74 -15.17 13.13
C PHE A 170 16.92 -13.91 13.41
N ASP A 171 17.52 -12.88 14.02
CA ASP A 171 16.85 -11.59 14.22
C ASP A 171 16.55 -10.88 12.88
N GLU A 172 17.45 -10.99 11.89
CA GLU A 172 17.22 -10.53 10.52
C GLU A 172 16.06 -11.30 9.86
N ALA A 173 16.00 -12.63 10.01
CA ALA A 173 14.90 -13.46 9.52
C ALA A 173 13.55 -13.06 10.15
N ALA A 174 13.53 -12.80 11.47
CA ALA A 174 12.36 -12.34 12.18
C ALA A 174 11.90 -10.95 11.72
N THR A 175 12.84 -10.07 11.38
CA THR A 175 12.55 -8.75 10.81
C THR A 175 11.89 -8.87 9.44
N ILE A 176 12.39 -9.75 8.57
CA ILE A 176 11.77 -10.05 7.26
C ILE A 176 10.35 -10.60 7.44
N LEU A 177 10.14 -11.53 8.38
CA LEU A 177 8.80 -12.08 8.63
C LEU A 177 7.81 -11.03 9.17
N ALA A 178 8.28 -9.97 9.81
CA ALA A 178 7.39 -8.90 10.28
C ALA A 178 6.67 -8.19 9.12
N ASP A 179 7.24 -8.21 7.91
CA ASP A 179 6.61 -7.67 6.70
C ASP A 179 5.37 -8.45 6.27
N LEU A 180 5.18 -9.69 6.73
CA LEU A 180 3.93 -10.43 6.50
C LEU A 180 2.71 -9.71 7.08
N ASN A 181 2.88 -8.95 8.16
CA ASN A 181 1.78 -8.16 8.72
C ASN A 181 1.29 -7.11 7.73
N ARG A 182 2.16 -6.55 6.88
CA ARG A 182 1.77 -5.58 5.85
C ARG A 182 0.90 -6.23 4.77
N ILE A 183 1.22 -7.47 4.38
CA ILE A 183 0.39 -8.24 3.44
C ILE A 183 -0.95 -8.60 4.08
N ASN A 184 -0.95 -9.09 5.32
CA ASN A 184 -2.19 -9.45 6.01
C ASN A 184 -3.11 -8.23 6.18
N GLN A 185 -2.56 -7.07 6.53
CA GLN A 185 -3.32 -5.81 6.58
C GLN A 185 -3.87 -5.43 5.21
N ALA A 186 -3.10 -5.60 4.14
CA ALA A 186 -3.59 -5.35 2.79
C ALA A 186 -4.74 -6.31 2.43
N ASP A 187 -4.59 -7.61 2.68
CA ASP A 187 -5.61 -8.63 2.45
C ASP A 187 -6.93 -8.30 3.20
N GLU A 188 -6.84 -7.92 4.48
CA GLU A 188 -7.98 -7.57 5.33
C GLU A 188 -8.76 -6.35 4.83
N VAL A 189 -8.12 -5.43 4.12
CA VAL A 189 -8.81 -4.25 3.59
C VAL A 189 -9.55 -4.57 2.30
N PHE A 190 -9.06 -5.51 1.50
CA PHE A 190 -9.71 -5.93 0.25
C PHE A 190 -10.65 -7.13 0.43
N SER A 191 -10.89 -7.63 1.64
CA SER A 191 -11.83 -8.74 1.88
C SER A 191 -13.31 -8.35 1.96
N GLU A 192 -13.63 -7.06 1.91
CA GLU A 192 -15.01 -6.56 2.08
C GLU A 192 -15.88 -6.72 0.83
N GLU A 193 -17.20 -6.84 1.04
CA GLU A 193 -18.18 -7.10 -0.02
C GLU A 193 -18.47 -5.86 -0.90
N SER A 194 -18.29 -4.64 -0.37
CA SER A 194 -18.57 -3.41 -1.11
C SER A 194 -17.31 -2.56 -1.40
N PRO A 195 -17.16 -1.98 -2.62
CA PRO A 195 -16.02 -1.12 -2.94
C PRO A 195 -15.88 0.11 -2.03
N SER A 196 -17.00 0.68 -1.58
CA SER A 196 -16.98 1.85 -0.69
C SER A 196 -16.47 1.50 0.70
N GLU A 197 -16.84 0.34 1.27
CA GLU A 197 -16.32 -0.11 2.56
C GLU A 197 -14.83 -0.46 2.49
N ALA A 198 -14.42 -1.17 1.42
CA ALA A 198 -13.01 -1.47 1.19
C ALA A 198 -12.18 -0.17 1.11
N LEU A 199 -12.60 0.79 0.29
CA LEU A 199 -11.91 2.08 0.17
C LEU A 199 -11.94 2.90 1.46
N ASN A 200 -13.04 2.88 2.21
CA ASN A 200 -13.11 3.52 3.53
C ASN A 200 -12.06 2.95 4.50
N ARG A 201 -11.88 1.63 4.54
CA ARG A 201 -10.83 0.98 5.33
C ARG A 201 -9.43 1.29 4.85
N ILE A 202 -9.20 1.39 3.53
CA ILE A 202 -7.89 1.88 3.03
C ILE A 202 -7.62 3.27 3.60
N GLY A 203 -8.61 4.17 3.59
CA GLY A 203 -8.47 5.51 4.15
C GLY A 203 -8.11 5.49 5.64
N GLN A 204 -8.79 4.65 6.43
CA GLN A 204 -8.51 4.49 7.86
C GLN A 204 -7.10 3.93 8.10
N SER A 205 -6.70 2.91 7.34
CA SER A 205 -5.35 2.34 7.38
C SER A 205 -4.28 3.38 7.04
N ALA A 206 -4.52 4.19 6.01
CA ALA A 206 -3.64 5.29 5.63
C ALA A 206 -3.44 6.29 6.79
N ARG A 207 -4.53 6.66 7.48
CA ARG A 207 -4.47 7.55 8.64
C ARG A 207 -3.69 6.94 9.81
N GLN A 208 -3.89 5.65 10.08
CA GLN A 208 -3.18 4.93 11.14
C GLN A 208 -1.67 4.83 10.86
N LEU A 209 -1.28 4.63 9.60
CA LEU A 209 0.12 4.53 9.19
C LEU A 209 0.89 5.84 9.37
N ALA A 210 0.29 6.97 9.00
CA ALA A 210 0.93 8.27 9.21
C ALA A 210 0.89 8.65 10.70
N GLY A 211 -0.24 8.48 11.37
CA GLY A 211 -0.49 8.93 12.74
C GLY A 211 -1.54 10.05 12.77
N HIS A 212 -2.35 10.07 13.83
CA HIS A 212 -3.55 10.91 13.91
C HIS A 212 -3.27 12.42 14.07
N GLU A 213 -2.03 12.82 14.37
CA GLU A 213 -1.65 14.21 14.57
C GLU A 213 -1.15 14.89 13.28
N HIS A 214 -0.85 14.10 12.24
CA HIS A 214 -0.31 14.65 11.01
C HIS A 214 -1.33 15.49 10.24
N SER A 215 -0.86 16.59 9.68
CA SER A 215 -1.57 17.35 8.65
C SER A 215 -1.82 16.49 7.40
N LEU A 216 -2.77 16.88 6.56
CA LEU A 216 -3.02 16.19 5.29
C LEU A 216 -1.79 16.19 4.36
N LYS A 217 -0.96 17.24 4.41
CA LYS A 217 0.27 17.32 3.62
C LYS A 217 1.32 16.31 4.10
N GLU A 218 1.47 16.17 5.41
CA GLU A 218 2.38 15.16 5.98
C GLU A 218 1.87 13.74 5.74
N LEU A 219 0.54 13.52 5.83
CA LEU A 219 -0.09 12.27 5.45
C LEU A 219 0.21 11.92 3.99
N ASP A 220 -0.02 12.84 3.04
CA ASP A 220 0.30 12.64 1.62
C ASP A 220 1.75 12.20 1.40
N GLN A 221 2.70 12.94 1.99
CA GLN A 221 4.12 12.65 1.88
C GLN A 221 4.48 11.29 2.46
N ALA A 222 3.99 10.97 3.66
CA ALA A 222 4.26 9.69 4.33
C ALA A 222 3.75 8.50 3.51
N LEU A 223 2.55 8.63 2.91
CA LEU A 223 1.97 7.58 2.08
C LEU A 223 2.74 7.40 0.76
N ARG A 224 3.17 8.50 0.11
CA ARG A 224 4.02 8.42 -1.09
C ARG A 224 5.35 7.72 -0.80
N ILE A 225 6.03 8.08 0.29
CA ILE A 225 7.28 7.41 0.71
C ILE A 225 7.03 5.94 1.04
N GLY A 226 5.97 5.63 1.79
CA GLY A 226 5.63 4.26 2.17
C GLY A 226 5.34 3.33 0.99
N ALA A 227 4.88 3.90 -0.13
CA ALA A 227 4.63 3.21 -1.39
C ALA A 227 5.83 3.22 -2.37
N GLY A 228 6.94 3.91 -2.04
CA GLY A 228 8.09 4.09 -2.93
C GLY A 228 7.82 5.05 -4.11
N TRP A 229 6.91 6.00 -3.93
CA TRP A 229 6.47 6.99 -4.92
C TRP A 229 6.94 8.40 -4.52
N GLU A 230 8.17 8.53 -3.99
CA GLU A 230 8.67 9.81 -3.46
C GLU A 230 8.73 10.92 -4.52
N SER A 231 8.92 10.54 -5.79
CA SER A 231 8.96 11.46 -6.93
C SER A 231 7.59 11.81 -7.51
N ALA A 232 6.51 11.20 -7.02
CA ALA A 232 5.15 11.51 -7.48
C ALA A 232 4.71 12.90 -7.01
N SER A 233 3.79 13.52 -7.75
CA SER A 233 3.24 14.84 -7.41
C SER A 233 2.52 14.84 -6.06
N GLU A 234 2.49 16.01 -5.40
CA GLU A 234 1.69 16.21 -4.17
C GLU A 234 0.21 15.85 -4.43
N GLY A 235 -0.46 15.26 -3.45
CA GLY A 235 -1.87 14.84 -3.52
C GLY A 235 -2.08 13.40 -4.00
N MET A 236 -1.01 12.69 -4.39
CA MET A 236 -1.09 11.30 -4.85
C MET A 236 -0.94 10.26 -3.72
N GLY A 237 -0.74 10.67 -2.46
CA GLY A 237 -0.43 9.76 -1.35
C GLY A 237 -1.49 8.70 -1.09
N LEU A 238 -2.77 9.08 -1.01
CA LEU A 238 -3.86 8.10 -0.84
C LEU A 238 -3.95 7.13 -2.01
N GLN A 239 -3.79 7.60 -3.24
CA GLN A 239 -3.78 6.75 -4.43
C GLN A 239 -2.58 5.79 -4.41
N ALA A 240 -1.38 6.29 -4.08
CA ALA A 240 -0.17 5.49 -3.94
C ALA A 240 -0.36 4.37 -2.91
N HIS A 241 -0.93 4.70 -1.74
CA HIS A 241 -1.20 3.73 -0.70
C HIS A 241 -2.24 2.67 -1.10
N THR A 242 -3.34 3.08 -1.77
CA THR A 242 -4.35 2.16 -2.30
C THR A 242 -3.74 1.17 -3.29
N ILE A 243 -2.98 1.67 -4.27
CA ILE A 243 -2.38 0.85 -5.32
C ILE A 243 -1.31 -0.07 -4.74
N HIS A 244 -0.47 0.43 -3.82
CA HIS A 244 0.55 -0.37 -3.14
C HIS A 244 -0.07 -1.51 -2.33
N SER A 245 -1.13 -1.22 -1.58
CA SER A 245 -1.86 -2.24 -0.81
C SER A 245 -2.47 -3.30 -1.73
N MET A 246 -3.08 -2.88 -2.85
CA MET A 246 -3.62 -3.82 -3.84
C MET A 246 -2.52 -4.70 -4.45
N ALA A 247 -1.36 -4.13 -4.78
CA ALA A 247 -0.24 -4.87 -5.33
C ALA A 247 0.36 -5.87 -4.33
N LEU A 248 0.42 -5.49 -3.04
CA LEU A 248 0.84 -6.39 -1.96
C LEU A 248 -0.09 -7.59 -1.81
N ALA A 249 -1.40 -7.36 -1.83
CA ALA A 249 -2.42 -8.39 -1.62
C ALA A 249 -2.58 -9.31 -2.85
N SER A 250 -2.59 -8.77 -4.06
CA SER A 250 -3.11 -9.48 -5.23
C SER A 250 -2.08 -9.78 -6.32
N PHE A 251 -0.95 -9.08 -6.35
CA PHE A 251 -0.02 -9.08 -7.49
C PHE A 251 1.39 -9.50 -7.10
N ASP A 252 2.30 -9.47 -8.07
CA ASP A 252 3.74 -9.50 -7.86
C ASP A 252 4.22 -8.06 -7.72
N LEU A 253 4.51 -7.61 -6.49
CA LEU A 253 4.84 -6.20 -6.23
C LEU A 253 6.07 -5.71 -7.02
N ASP A 254 7.06 -6.57 -7.23
CA ASP A 254 8.30 -6.20 -7.92
C ASP A 254 8.02 -5.98 -9.41
N SER A 255 7.29 -6.92 -10.03
CA SER A 255 6.83 -6.82 -11.42
C SER A 255 5.89 -5.62 -11.62
N PHE A 256 4.94 -5.42 -10.71
CA PHE A 256 4.03 -4.27 -10.72
C PHE A 256 4.80 -2.94 -10.73
N THR A 257 5.76 -2.79 -9.80
CA THR A 257 6.58 -1.58 -9.67
C THR A 257 7.46 -1.36 -10.90
N GLN A 258 8.03 -2.44 -11.45
CA GLN A 258 8.82 -2.40 -12.69
C GLN A 258 7.97 -1.89 -13.87
N ILE A 259 6.82 -2.50 -14.13
CA ILE A 259 5.94 -2.14 -15.25
C ILE A 259 5.45 -0.69 -15.12
N MET A 260 5.08 -0.29 -13.90
CA MET A 260 4.64 1.07 -13.61
C MET A 260 5.75 2.09 -13.89
N SER A 261 6.97 1.83 -13.39
CA SER A 261 8.13 2.72 -13.61
C SER A 261 8.52 2.79 -15.09
N ALA A 262 8.51 1.65 -15.78
CA ALA A 262 8.77 1.58 -17.22
C ALA A 262 7.69 2.35 -18.01
N SER A 263 6.43 2.29 -17.59
CA SER A 263 5.34 3.03 -18.22
C SER A 263 5.46 4.54 -18.01
N ASP A 264 5.81 4.99 -16.80
CA ASP A 264 6.09 6.42 -16.53
C ASP A 264 7.26 6.92 -17.40
N ALA A 265 8.35 6.15 -17.44
CA ALA A 265 9.53 6.48 -18.24
C ALA A 265 9.26 6.46 -19.76
N ALA A 266 8.39 5.57 -20.23
CA ALA A 266 8.05 5.46 -21.65
C ALA A 266 7.25 6.66 -22.16
N VAL A 267 6.54 7.38 -21.28
CA VAL A 267 5.82 8.59 -21.69
C VAL A 267 6.81 9.74 -21.90
N GLY A 268 7.09 10.01 -23.17
CA GLY A 268 7.98 11.08 -23.60
C GLY A 268 7.42 12.49 -23.35
N ILE A 269 8.26 13.51 -23.57
CA ILE A 269 7.93 14.93 -23.39
C ILE A 269 6.70 15.35 -24.22
N GLY A 270 6.53 14.78 -25.41
CA GLY A 270 5.35 14.99 -26.27
C GLY A 270 4.03 14.46 -25.69
N GLY A 271 4.10 13.67 -24.60
CA GLY A 271 2.96 13.19 -23.82
C GLY A 271 2.04 14.30 -23.35
N LYS A 272 2.63 15.41 -22.88
CA LYS A 272 1.88 16.54 -22.33
C LYS A 272 0.93 17.17 -23.35
N ASP A 273 1.41 17.37 -24.58
CA ASP A 273 0.70 18.13 -25.61
C ASP A 273 -0.62 17.45 -26.02
N PHE A 274 -0.62 16.12 -26.19
CA PHE A 274 -1.85 15.41 -26.53
C PHE A 274 -2.71 15.08 -25.29
N ALA A 275 -2.11 14.93 -24.12
CA ALA A 275 -2.85 14.66 -22.88
C ALA A 275 -3.67 15.87 -22.39
N GLN A 276 -3.34 17.08 -22.85
CA GLN A 276 -4.18 18.26 -22.65
C GLN A 276 -5.49 18.21 -23.45
N SER A 277 -5.61 17.33 -24.47
CA SER A 277 -6.83 17.23 -25.27
C SER A 277 -7.98 16.59 -24.51
N GLU A 278 -9.20 17.10 -24.73
CA GLU A 278 -10.44 16.51 -24.18
C GLU A 278 -10.64 15.05 -24.61
N GLU A 279 -10.17 14.68 -25.81
CA GLU A 279 -10.25 13.29 -26.26
C GLU A 279 -9.40 12.36 -25.38
N TRP A 280 -8.16 12.76 -25.06
CA TRP A 280 -7.31 11.98 -24.17
C TRP A 280 -7.91 11.90 -22.76
N LYS A 281 -8.31 13.05 -22.19
CA LYS A 281 -8.91 13.15 -20.85
C LYS A 281 -10.13 12.24 -20.67
N ARG A 282 -11.07 12.27 -21.62
CA ARG A 282 -12.26 11.38 -21.61
C ARG A 282 -11.89 9.90 -21.69
N ARG A 283 -10.89 9.55 -22.51
CA ARG A 283 -10.44 8.15 -22.63
C ARG A 283 -9.73 7.69 -21.37
N HIS A 284 -8.93 8.55 -20.74
CA HIS A 284 -8.24 8.24 -19.49
C HIS A 284 -9.23 8.01 -18.35
N ALA A 285 -10.23 8.89 -18.20
CA ALA A 285 -11.33 8.67 -17.27
C ALA A 285 -12.10 7.38 -17.54
N ARG A 286 -12.42 7.10 -18.80
CA ARG A 286 -13.11 5.86 -19.18
C ARG A 286 -12.27 4.62 -18.84
N ALA A 287 -10.96 4.68 -19.04
CA ALA A 287 -10.05 3.61 -18.63
C ALA A 287 -10.08 3.43 -17.10
N ALA A 288 -10.08 4.50 -16.31
CA ALA A 288 -10.22 4.44 -14.86
C ALA A 288 -11.55 3.79 -14.42
N ALA A 289 -12.67 4.17 -15.04
CA ALA A 289 -13.99 3.59 -14.76
C ALA A 289 -14.09 2.10 -15.14
N PHE A 290 -13.41 1.70 -16.22
CA PHE A 290 -13.28 0.30 -16.61
C PHE A 290 -12.44 -0.50 -15.62
N LEU A 291 -11.37 0.08 -15.07
CA LEU A 291 -10.60 -0.53 -13.98
C LEU A 291 -11.49 -0.81 -12.77
N GLY A 292 -12.20 0.21 -12.27
CA GLY A 292 -13.07 0.06 -11.10
C GLY A 292 -14.19 -0.95 -11.31
N SER A 293 -14.88 -0.87 -12.45
CA SER A 293 -16.00 -1.77 -12.77
C SER A 293 -15.58 -3.24 -12.92
N ALA A 294 -14.53 -3.50 -13.71
CA ALA A 294 -14.13 -4.86 -14.00
C ALA A 294 -13.41 -5.51 -12.81
N ALA A 295 -12.65 -4.75 -12.00
CA ALA A 295 -12.08 -5.26 -10.76
C ALA A 295 -13.18 -5.67 -9.75
N ALA A 296 -14.23 -4.86 -9.60
CA ALA A 296 -15.36 -5.19 -8.73
C ALA A 296 -16.11 -6.45 -9.20
N SER A 297 -16.39 -6.59 -10.51
CA SER A 297 -17.06 -7.77 -11.06
C SER A 297 -16.27 -9.08 -10.88
N VAL A 298 -14.94 -8.96 -10.94
CA VAL A 298 -14.01 -10.08 -10.75
C VAL A 298 -13.89 -10.44 -9.27
N HIS A 299 -13.79 -9.45 -8.38
CA HIS A 299 -13.76 -9.69 -6.94
C HIS A 299 -15.03 -10.41 -6.47
N GLN A 300 -16.20 -9.93 -6.89
CA GLN A 300 -17.49 -10.62 -6.69
C GLN A 300 -17.61 -11.99 -7.38
N GLY A 301 -16.73 -12.32 -8.33
CA GLY A 301 -16.71 -13.63 -8.98
C GLY A 301 -15.80 -14.61 -8.23
N ILE A 302 -14.55 -14.20 -8.00
CA ILE A 302 -13.50 -15.02 -7.39
C ILE A 302 -13.78 -15.27 -5.91
N PHE A 303 -14.33 -14.29 -5.20
CA PHE A 303 -14.49 -14.34 -3.73
C PHE A 303 -15.94 -14.53 -3.28
N ALA A 304 -16.91 -14.66 -4.20
CA ALA A 304 -18.26 -15.02 -3.81
C ALA A 304 -18.32 -16.48 -3.38
N GLU A 305 -18.76 -16.72 -2.14
CA GLU A 305 -19.04 -18.06 -1.64
C GLU A 305 -20.09 -18.74 -2.53
N GLY A 306 -19.68 -19.81 -3.24
CA GLY A 306 -20.59 -20.66 -4.03
C GLY A 306 -20.64 -20.42 -5.54
N GLY A 307 -19.81 -19.53 -6.10
CA GLY A 307 -19.65 -19.41 -7.56
C GLY A 307 -18.98 -20.66 -8.16
N SER A 308 -19.44 -21.10 -9.33
CA SER A 308 -18.75 -22.20 -10.03
C SER A 308 -17.45 -21.71 -10.70
N ASP A 309 -16.38 -22.51 -10.71
CA ASP A 309 -15.11 -22.19 -11.40
C ASP A 309 -15.30 -21.69 -12.83
N PHE A 310 -16.34 -22.18 -13.52
CA PHE A 310 -16.72 -21.74 -14.85
C PHE A 310 -17.22 -20.30 -14.91
N GLU A 311 -18.08 -19.88 -13.97
CA GLU A 311 -18.60 -18.50 -13.91
C GLU A 311 -17.48 -17.52 -13.59
N VAL A 312 -16.56 -17.91 -12.70
CA VAL A 312 -15.35 -17.12 -12.38
C VAL A 312 -14.49 -16.94 -13.62
N ALA A 313 -14.22 -18.04 -14.35
CA ALA A 313 -13.44 -18.01 -15.58
C ALA A 313 -14.11 -17.14 -16.66
N HIS A 314 -15.42 -17.24 -16.80
CA HIS A 314 -16.18 -16.44 -17.76
C HIS A 314 -16.06 -14.94 -17.47
N ARG A 315 -16.36 -14.51 -16.24
CA ARG A 315 -16.23 -13.10 -15.83
C ARG A 315 -14.81 -12.57 -15.99
N ALA A 316 -13.80 -13.38 -15.65
CA ALA A 316 -12.40 -13.01 -15.81
C ALA A 316 -12.02 -12.79 -17.28
N VAL A 317 -12.46 -13.65 -18.20
CA VAL A 317 -12.20 -13.50 -19.64
C VAL A 317 -12.95 -12.29 -20.24
N GLU A 318 -14.19 -12.03 -19.81
CA GLU A 318 -14.92 -10.80 -20.18
C GLU A 318 -14.21 -9.54 -19.69
N ALA A 319 -13.69 -9.58 -18.46
CA ALA A 319 -12.91 -8.48 -17.89
C ALA A 319 -11.62 -8.24 -18.70
N VAL A 320 -10.92 -9.31 -19.12
CA VAL A 320 -9.72 -9.21 -19.99
C VAL A 320 -10.02 -8.46 -21.28
N ALA A 321 -11.16 -8.68 -21.92
CA ALA A 321 -11.56 -7.95 -23.13
C ALA A 321 -11.72 -6.43 -22.85
N THR A 322 -12.38 -6.10 -21.73
CA THR A 322 -12.56 -4.72 -21.26
C THR A 322 -11.22 -4.05 -20.97
N PHE A 323 -10.30 -4.74 -20.30
CA PHE A 323 -8.96 -4.22 -20.03
C PHE A 323 -8.13 -4.08 -21.30
N ARG A 324 -8.18 -5.04 -22.22
CA ARG A 324 -7.45 -5.01 -23.49
C ARG A 324 -7.82 -3.77 -24.31
N ASP A 325 -9.11 -3.62 -24.61
CA ASP A 325 -9.58 -2.62 -25.57
C ASP A 325 -9.94 -1.28 -24.94
N GLY A 326 -10.14 -1.25 -23.62
CA GLY A 326 -10.35 -0.03 -22.84
C GLY A 326 -9.05 0.53 -22.26
N VAL A 327 -8.45 -0.21 -21.33
CA VAL A 327 -7.36 0.29 -20.47
C VAL A 327 -5.99 0.19 -21.15
N LEU A 328 -5.57 -1.02 -21.52
CA LEU A 328 -4.26 -1.28 -22.14
C LEU A 328 -4.12 -0.56 -23.48
N LYS A 329 -5.14 -0.58 -24.33
CA LYS A 329 -5.09 0.16 -25.60
C LYS A 329 -4.84 1.65 -25.39
N HIS A 330 -5.55 2.27 -24.45
CA HIS A 330 -5.38 3.70 -24.16
C HIS A 330 -4.00 4.02 -23.56
N THR A 331 -3.58 3.25 -22.57
CA THR A 331 -2.33 3.48 -21.83
C THR A 331 -1.11 3.19 -22.72
N LEU A 332 -1.10 2.07 -23.44
CA LEU A 332 -0.03 1.76 -24.38
C LEU A 332 0.00 2.72 -25.57
N ALA A 333 -1.16 3.15 -26.09
CA ALA A 333 -1.18 4.22 -27.09
C ALA A 333 -0.57 5.51 -26.54
N THR A 334 -0.77 5.83 -25.26
CA THR A 334 -0.14 6.99 -24.60
C THR A 334 1.37 6.83 -24.54
N THR A 335 1.88 5.66 -24.11
CA THR A 335 3.34 5.40 -24.06
C THR A 335 4.01 5.43 -25.44
N LEU A 336 3.29 5.01 -26.48
CA LEU A 336 3.84 4.89 -27.84
C LEU A 336 3.76 6.18 -28.67
N SER A 337 3.07 7.21 -28.19
CA SER A 337 2.75 8.39 -28.99
C SER A 337 3.64 9.56 -28.65
N ASN A 338 4.09 10.27 -29.69
CA ASN A 338 4.75 11.57 -29.55
C ASN A 338 3.89 12.74 -30.05
N SER A 339 2.67 12.47 -30.53
CA SER A 339 1.75 13.49 -31.02
C SER A 339 0.29 13.04 -30.91
N THR A 340 -0.63 13.99 -30.96
CA THR A 340 -2.09 13.74 -30.94
C THR A 340 -2.53 12.84 -32.09
N ASP A 341 -2.03 13.09 -33.31
CA ASP A 341 -2.39 12.29 -34.49
C ASP A 341 -1.92 10.83 -34.38
N GLU A 342 -0.73 10.60 -33.83
CA GLU A 342 -0.25 9.25 -33.58
C GLU A 342 -1.09 8.55 -32.50
N TYR A 343 -1.42 9.25 -31.42
CA TYR A 343 -2.28 8.73 -30.35
C TYR A 343 -3.66 8.33 -30.89
N VAL A 344 -4.30 9.21 -31.66
CA VAL A 344 -5.60 8.93 -32.28
C VAL A 344 -5.50 7.75 -33.26
N ARG A 345 -4.45 7.70 -34.08
CA ARG A 345 -4.21 6.60 -35.02
C ARG A 345 -4.03 5.26 -34.32
N LEU A 346 -3.28 5.21 -33.21
CA LEU A 346 -3.08 3.99 -32.42
C LEU A 346 -4.39 3.54 -31.77
N ASN A 347 -5.17 4.47 -31.23
CA ASN A 347 -6.47 4.18 -30.62
C ASN A 347 -7.54 3.67 -31.60
N ARG A 348 -7.36 3.87 -32.91
CA ARG A 348 -8.21 3.30 -33.96
C ARG A 348 -7.83 1.86 -34.33
N LYS A 349 -6.67 1.36 -33.90
CA LYS A 349 -6.25 -0.03 -34.13
C LYS A 349 -6.90 -0.97 -33.10
N ASN A 350 -6.91 -2.27 -33.42
CA ASN A 350 -7.21 -3.34 -32.46
C ASN A 350 -6.20 -3.29 -31.29
N GLY A 351 -6.67 -3.47 -30.04
CA GLY A 351 -5.82 -3.53 -28.85
C GLY A 351 -4.67 -4.53 -28.98
N GLY A 352 -4.86 -5.70 -29.57
CA GLY A 352 -3.79 -6.68 -29.81
C GLY A 352 -2.65 -6.15 -30.69
N ALA A 353 -2.96 -5.33 -31.69
CA ALA A 353 -1.94 -4.70 -32.54
C ALA A 353 -1.16 -3.59 -31.80
N VAL A 354 -1.83 -2.87 -30.91
CA VAL A 354 -1.18 -1.86 -30.04
C VAL A 354 -0.27 -2.56 -29.02
N ILE A 355 -0.74 -3.64 -28.40
CA ILE A 355 0.03 -4.47 -27.46
C ILE A 355 1.29 -5.02 -28.14
N GLY A 356 1.18 -5.62 -29.34
CA GLY A 356 2.34 -6.14 -30.06
C GLY A 356 3.37 -5.05 -30.41
N LYS A 357 2.91 -3.85 -30.80
CA LYS A 357 3.80 -2.71 -31.05
C LYS A 357 4.50 -2.25 -29.76
N ALA A 358 3.77 -2.18 -28.64
CA ALA A 358 4.32 -1.78 -27.36
C ALA A 358 5.32 -2.80 -26.81
N ALA A 359 5.03 -4.10 -26.93
CA ALA A 359 5.91 -5.17 -26.47
C ALA A 359 7.28 -5.13 -27.17
N SER A 360 7.28 -4.79 -28.47
CA SER A 360 8.51 -4.62 -29.25
C SER A 360 9.27 -3.34 -28.90
N ALA A 361 8.55 -2.26 -28.54
CA ALA A 361 9.15 -0.96 -28.27
C ALA A 361 9.64 -0.81 -26.81
N HIS A 362 8.97 -1.48 -25.87
CA HIS A 362 9.21 -1.40 -24.43
C HIS A 362 9.15 -2.81 -23.81
N PRO A 363 10.18 -3.65 -24.00
CA PRO A 363 10.24 -4.99 -23.43
C PRO A 363 10.07 -5.02 -21.90
N GLU A 364 10.44 -3.94 -21.22
CA GLU A 364 10.39 -3.78 -19.77
C GLU A 364 8.96 -3.77 -19.21
N LEU A 365 7.94 -3.59 -20.07
CA LEU A 365 6.52 -3.68 -19.71
C LEU A 365 6.02 -5.12 -19.55
N LEU A 366 6.85 -6.13 -19.84
CA LEU A 366 6.55 -7.55 -19.65
C LEU A 366 5.26 -8.02 -20.33
N LEU A 367 4.84 -7.36 -21.42
CA LEU A 367 3.56 -7.60 -22.07
C LEU A 367 3.45 -9.02 -22.64
N ASP A 368 4.54 -9.58 -23.15
CA ASP A 368 4.53 -10.96 -23.69
C ASP A 368 4.56 -12.04 -22.61
N GLU A 369 5.10 -11.72 -21.43
CA GLU A 369 5.14 -12.64 -20.28
C GLU A 369 3.80 -12.68 -19.54
N ASN A 370 3.20 -11.51 -19.31
CA ASN A 370 2.01 -11.36 -18.48
C ASN A 370 0.69 -11.45 -19.26
N LEU A 371 0.66 -11.01 -20.52
CA LEU A 371 -0.53 -11.10 -21.36
C LEU A 371 -0.41 -12.37 -22.22
N THR A 372 -0.87 -13.54 -21.76
CA THR A 372 -0.74 -14.75 -22.58
C THR A 372 -1.63 -14.68 -23.83
N PRO A 373 -1.20 -15.21 -25.00
CA PRO A 373 -2.04 -15.22 -26.20
C PRO A 373 -3.42 -15.85 -25.98
N ALA A 374 -3.50 -16.92 -25.19
CA ALA A 374 -4.75 -17.59 -24.86
C ALA A 374 -5.77 -16.64 -24.20
N LEU A 375 -5.36 -15.89 -23.17
CA LEU A 375 -6.23 -14.90 -22.52
C LEU A 375 -6.51 -13.71 -23.44
N ARG A 376 -5.50 -13.23 -24.18
CA ARG A 376 -5.65 -12.13 -25.15
C ARG A 376 -6.70 -12.43 -26.22
N ASN A 377 -6.78 -13.67 -26.70
CA ASN A 377 -7.70 -14.11 -27.76
C ASN A 377 -9.06 -14.54 -27.23
N ALA A 378 -9.12 -15.21 -26.07
CA ALA A 378 -10.38 -15.69 -25.50
C ALA A 378 -11.37 -14.56 -25.22
N GLY A 379 -10.89 -13.39 -24.78
CA GLY A 379 -11.72 -12.20 -24.62
C GLY A 379 -12.35 -11.67 -25.93
N ALA A 380 -11.90 -12.12 -27.11
CA ALA A 380 -12.52 -11.80 -28.40
C ALA A 380 -13.53 -12.84 -28.91
N HIS A 381 -13.47 -14.09 -28.43
CA HIS A 381 -14.17 -15.23 -29.04
C HIS A 381 -14.94 -16.14 -28.08
N ALA A 382 -14.96 -15.85 -26.77
CA ALA A 382 -15.70 -16.60 -25.75
C ALA A 382 -15.43 -18.12 -25.71
N GLY A 383 -14.21 -18.54 -26.07
CA GLY A 383 -13.82 -19.95 -26.12
C GLY A 383 -13.37 -20.48 -24.76
N ILE A 384 -14.32 -20.72 -23.85
CA ILE A 384 -14.09 -21.31 -22.52
C ILE A 384 -14.87 -22.61 -22.42
N ASP A 385 -14.18 -23.73 -22.21
CA ASP A 385 -14.78 -25.03 -21.92
C ASP A 385 -14.29 -25.57 -20.56
N LEU A 386 -15.15 -26.31 -19.85
CA LEU A 386 -14.74 -27.10 -18.69
C LEU A 386 -14.12 -28.42 -19.13
N ILE A 387 -13.01 -28.80 -18.50
CA ILE A 387 -12.38 -30.12 -18.64
C ILE A 387 -12.28 -30.78 -17.27
N GLU A 388 -12.10 -32.11 -17.24
CA GLU A 388 -12.15 -32.95 -16.03
C GLU A 388 -11.29 -32.45 -14.86
N HIS A 389 -10.20 -31.71 -15.15
CA HIS A 389 -9.28 -31.16 -14.17
C HIS A 389 -8.93 -29.67 -14.39
N GLY A 390 -9.85 -28.88 -14.97
CA GLY A 390 -9.64 -27.43 -15.12
C GLY A 390 -10.42 -26.77 -16.25
N LEU A 391 -9.80 -25.81 -16.91
CA LEU A 391 -10.39 -24.92 -17.91
C LEU A 391 -9.63 -25.06 -19.24
N LYS A 392 -10.36 -25.05 -20.36
CA LYS A 392 -9.79 -24.93 -21.69
C LYS A 392 -10.14 -23.56 -22.27
N ILE A 393 -9.11 -22.76 -22.57
CA ILE A 393 -9.25 -21.37 -23.03
C ILE A 393 -8.47 -21.19 -24.32
N ASP A 394 -9.16 -20.84 -25.41
CA ASP A 394 -8.57 -20.70 -26.75
C ASP A 394 -7.67 -21.90 -27.13
N GLY A 395 -8.16 -23.11 -26.87
CA GLY A 395 -7.43 -24.36 -27.17
C GLY A 395 -6.35 -24.78 -26.17
N ASN A 396 -6.04 -23.96 -25.16
CA ASN A 396 -5.01 -24.22 -24.15
C ASN A 396 -5.65 -24.70 -22.84
N ASN A 397 -5.04 -25.70 -22.19
CA ASN A 397 -5.54 -26.23 -20.91
C ASN A 397 -4.88 -25.51 -19.73
N PHE A 398 -5.69 -25.14 -18.74
CA PHE A 398 -5.29 -24.49 -17.50
C PHE A 398 -5.86 -25.26 -16.31
N THR A 399 -5.08 -25.42 -15.23
CA THR A 399 -5.67 -25.66 -13.91
C THR A 399 -6.30 -24.36 -13.40
N THR A 400 -7.23 -24.42 -12.45
CA THR A 400 -7.87 -23.23 -11.85
C THR A 400 -6.82 -22.26 -11.29
N ASP A 401 -5.85 -22.76 -10.50
CA ASP A 401 -4.76 -21.93 -9.95
C ASP A 401 -3.90 -21.28 -11.02
N HIS A 402 -3.58 -22.01 -12.09
CA HIS A 402 -2.77 -21.46 -13.18
C HIS A 402 -3.55 -20.39 -13.94
N PHE A 403 -4.85 -20.59 -14.15
CA PHE A 403 -5.72 -19.58 -14.76
C PHE A 403 -5.78 -18.30 -13.92
N ILE A 404 -6.02 -18.43 -12.61
CA ILE A 404 -6.08 -17.29 -11.68
C ILE A 404 -4.74 -16.53 -11.68
N ASP A 405 -3.59 -17.21 -11.59
CA ASP A 405 -2.28 -16.54 -11.64
C ASP A 405 -2.08 -15.75 -12.94
N ARG A 406 -2.45 -16.32 -14.08
CA ARG A 406 -2.33 -15.66 -15.39
C ARG A 406 -3.29 -14.51 -15.57
N PHE A 407 -4.50 -14.63 -15.03
CA PHE A 407 -5.45 -13.54 -15.02
C PHE A 407 -4.99 -12.39 -14.10
N LEU A 408 -4.48 -12.69 -12.90
CA LEU A 408 -3.90 -11.69 -12.00
C LEU A 408 -2.65 -11.02 -12.60
N ALA A 409 -1.83 -11.75 -13.37
CA ALA A 409 -0.72 -11.17 -14.14
C ALA A 409 -1.20 -10.16 -15.19
N TYR A 410 -2.34 -10.44 -15.83
CA TYR A 410 -2.96 -9.55 -16.79
C TYR A 410 -3.45 -8.26 -16.12
N LEU A 411 -4.15 -8.40 -14.98
CA LEU A 411 -4.60 -7.27 -14.17
C LEU A 411 -3.45 -6.40 -13.68
N GLU A 412 -2.41 -7.04 -13.13
CA GLU A 412 -1.18 -6.39 -12.68
C GLU A 412 -0.63 -5.49 -13.78
N THR A 413 -0.48 -6.02 -14.99
CA THR A 413 0.06 -5.26 -16.13
C THR A 413 -0.86 -4.11 -16.53
N ALA A 414 -2.18 -4.34 -16.61
CA ALA A 414 -3.14 -3.31 -16.99
C ALA A 414 -3.17 -2.15 -15.98
N ILE A 415 -3.19 -2.47 -14.68
CA ILE A 415 -3.23 -1.46 -13.61
C ILE A 415 -1.87 -0.76 -13.48
N ALA A 416 -0.75 -1.49 -13.52
CA ALA A 416 0.58 -0.90 -13.46
C ALA A 416 0.83 0.05 -14.63
N THR A 417 0.46 -0.33 -15.86
CA THR A 417 0.61 0.53 -17.04
C THR A 417 -0.26 1.78 -16.92
N PHE A 418 -1.51 1.63 -16.47
CA PHE A 418 -2.40 2.76 -16.21
C PHE A 418 -1.82 3.73 -15.18
N MET A 419 -1.36 3.20 -14.05
CA MET A 419 -0.77 4.00 -12.99
C MET A 419 0.51 4.69 -13.43
N GLY A 420 1.40 4.03 -14.16
CA GLY A 420 2.60 4.66 -14.70
C GLY A 420 2.28 5.80 -15.67
N VAL A 421 1.26 5.65 -16.53
CA VAL A 421 0.78 6.74 -17.37
C VAL A 421 0.20 7.88 -16.53
N THR A 422 -0.61 7.60 -15.51
CA THR A 422 -1.17 8.64 -14.61
C THR A 422 -0.05 9.40 -13.88
N LEU A 423 0.97 8.70 -13.39
CA LEU A 423 2.15 9.30 -12.76
C LEU A 423 2.92 10.19 -13.74
N ALA A 424 3.15 9.74 -14.97
CA ALA A 424 3.78 10.55 -16.00
C ALA A 424 2.99 11.83 -16.28
N MET A 425 1.67 11.75 -16.38
CA MET A 425 0.82 12.91 -16.64
C MET A 425 0.88 13.93 -15.52
N ALA A 426 0.83 13.47 -14.27
CA ALA A 426 0.97 14.34 -13.11
C ALA A 426 2.36 14.98 -13.04
N ARG A 427 3.41 14.22 -13.32
CA ARG A 427 4.80 14.71 -13.40
C ARG A 427 4.98 15.76 -14.50
N LEU A 428 4.29 15.60 -15.63
CA LEU A 428 4.29 16.58 -16.73
C LEU A 428 3.40 17.81 -16.46
N GLY A 429 2.66 17.82 -15.34
CA GLY A 429 1.73 18.89 -14.97
C GLY A 429 0.54 18.97 -15.93
N VAL A 430 0.01 17.82 -16.35
CA VAL A 430 -1.26 17.75 -17.08
C VAL A 430 -2.38 17.94 -16.08
N ASP A 431 -3.14 19.01 -16.26
CA ASP A 431 -4.30 19.29 -15.43
C ASP A 431 -5.47 18.37 -15.83
N PHE A 432 -5.87 17.52 -14.90
CA PHE A 432 -6.91 16.51 -15.11
C PHE A 432 -7.71 16.25 -13.85
N GLU A 433 -8.96 16.66 -13.88
CA GLU A 433 -9.92 16.43 -12.81
C GLU A 433 -10.77 15.20 -13.13
N TYR A 434 -10.43 14.04 -12.52
CA TYR A 434 -11.16 12.78 -12.71
C TYR A 434 -12.67 12.92 -12.47
N ASN A 435 -13.06 13.79 -11.52
CA ASN A 435 -14.43 13.95 -11.04
C ASN A 435 -15.43 14.33 -12.14
N HIS A 436 -14.97 14.99 -13.21
CA HIS A 436 -15.79 15.33 -14.39
C HIS A 436 -16.30 14.10 -15.15
N TYR A 437 -15.72 12.94 -14.90
CA TYR A 437 -15.92 11.75 -15.71
C TYR A 437 -16.14 10.47 -14.89
N LEU A 438 -16.12 10.54 -13.55
CA LEU A 438 -16.41 9.40 -12.69
C LEU A 438 -17.90 9.07 -12.71
N ALA A 439 -18.22 7.77 -12.76
CA ALA A 439 -19.58 7.31 -12.48
C ALA A 439 -19.90 7.54 -10.99
N SER A 440 -21.20 7.70 -10.65
CA SER A 440 -21.62 7.96 -9.27
C SER A 440 -21.02 6.97 -8.26
N ARG A 441 -21.05 5.67 -8.58
CA ARG A 441 -20.46 4.62 -7.74
C ARG A 441 -18.97 4.86 -7.42
N ASP A 442 -18.17 5.21 -8.42
CA ASP A 442 -16.72 5.37 -8.26
C ASP A 442 -16.40 6.65 -7.48
N ARG A 443 -17.22 7.68 -7.64
CA ARG A 443 -17.15 8.90 -6.85
C ARG A 443 -17.52 8.65 -5.38
N ASP A 444 -18.57 7.89 -5.11
CA ASP A 444 -19.00 7.59 -3.74
C ASP A 444 -17.92 6.76 -3.02
N ALA A 445 -17.27 5.84 -3.74
CA ALA A 445 -16.14 5.07 -3.23
C ALA A 445 -14.91 5.98 -2.95
N ALA A 446 -14.64 6.98 -3.81
CA ALA A 446 -13.59 7.97 -3.57
C ALA A 446 -13.88 8.88 -2.36
N VAL A 447 -15.15 9.26 -2.16
CA VAL A 447 -15.59 9.97 -0.93
C VAL A 447 -15.37 9.08 0.29
N ALA A 448 -15.72 7.80 0.21
CA ALA A 448 -15.52 6.84 1.29
C ALA A 448 -14.03 6.68 1.66
N LEU A 449 -13.13 6.63 0.67
CA LEU A 449 -11.67 6.65 0.86
C LEU A 449 -11.22 7.86 1.67
N LEU A 450 -11.67 9.05 1.28
CA LEU A 450 -11.30 10.29 1.94
C LEU A 450 -11.84 10.37 3.36
N LEU A 451 -13.11 10.07 3.57
CA LEU A 451 -13.71 10.01 4.91
C LEU A 451 -12.96 9.04 5.82
N GLY A 452 -12.51 7.90 5.27
CA GLY A 452 -11.66 6.97 5.98
C GLY A 452 -10.36 7.61 6.48
N ALA A 453 -9.74 8.50 5.70
CA ALA A 453 -8.54 9.22 6.11
C ALA A 453 -8.79 10.23 7.26
N PHE A 454 -10.05 10.62 7.47
CA PHE A 454 -10.51 11.36 8.66
C PHE A 454 -11.00 10.43 9.79
N ASN A 455 -10.78 9.12 9.68
CA ASN A 455 -11.26 8.10 10.59
C ASN A 455 -12.80 8.01 10.69
N LEU A 456 -13.50 8.47 9.66
CA LEU A 456 -14.95 8.37 9.53
C LEU A 456 -15.31 7.14 8.70
N LYS A 457 -16.45 6.52 9.02
CA LYS A 457 -17.13 5.55 8.15
C LYS A 457 -18.12 6.28 7.26
N CYS A 458 -18.07 6.03 5.96
CA CYS A 458 -19.05 6.56 5.02
C CYS A 458 -20.29 5.67 4.99
N ASP A 459 -21.45 6.23 5.33
CA ASP A 459 -22.72 5.50 5.37
C ASP A 459 -23.53 5.72 4.07
N SER A 460 -23.59 6.95 3.56
CA SER A 460 -24.17 7.26 2.23
C SER A 460 -23.64 8.56 1.63
N VAL A 461 -23.76 8.68 0.30
CA VAL A 461 -23.45 9.89 -0.47
C VAL A 461 -24.61 10.16 -1.41
N ASP A 462 -25.29 11.29 -1.22
CA ASP A 462 -26.44 11.72 -2.01
C ASP A 462 -26.09 12.99 -2.77
N VAL A 463 -26.04 12.90 -4.11
CA VAL A 463 -25.72 14.05 -4.97
C VAL A 463 -26.96 14.51 -5.72
N SER A 464 -27.29 15.78 -5.53
CA SER A 464 -28.32 16.51 -6.26
C SER A 464 -27.70 17.51 -7.25
N ASN A 465 -28.52 18.17 -8.07
CA ASN A 465 -28.03 19.13 -9.06
C ASN A 465 -27.25 20.31 -8.44
N GLU A 466 -27.61 20.75 -7.22
CA GLU A 466 -27.04 21.96 -6.60
C GLU A 466 -26.15 21.66 -5.39
N GLY A 467 -26.22 20.45 -4.82
CA GLY A 467 -25.48 20.11 -3.61
C GLY A 467 -25.28 18.62 -3.38
N VAL A 468 -24.39 18.33 -2.45
CA VAL A 468 -24.08 16.98 -1.97
C VAL A 468 -24.41 16.86 -0.48
N THR A 469 -25.01 15.74 -0.10
CA THR A 469 -25.20 15.32 1.28
C THR A 469 -24.41 14.05 1.55
N ILE A 470 -23.63 14.04 2.63
CA ILE A 470 -22.82 12.89 3.05
C ILE A 470 -23.27 12.50 4.45
N HIS A 471 -23.59 11.22 4.64
CA HIS A 471 -23.83 10.63 5.95
C HIS A 471 -22.63 9.79 6.34
N ALA A 472 -22.12 10.02 7.55
CA ALA A 472 -20.97 9.32 8.10
C ALA A 472 -21.11 9.06 9.59
N SER A 473 -20.32 8.13 10.10
CA SER A 473 -20.25 7.79 11.52
C SER A 473 -18.79 7.72 11.98
N GLY A 474 -18.50 8.18 13.20
CA GLY A 474 -17.13 8.20 13.73
C GLY A 474 -16.83 9.34 14.69
N PRO A 475 -15.53 9.65 14.93
CA PRO A 475 -15.13 10.77 15.76
C PRO A 475 -15.45 12.12 15.09
N GLU A 476 -15.48 13.20 15.87
CA GLU A 476 -15.65 14.54 15.32
C GLU A 476 -14.45 14.93 14.43
N PRO A 477 -14.65 15.25 13.15
CA PRO A 477 -13.56 15.62 12.25
C PRO A 477 -13.22 17.12 12.37
N ASP A 478 -12.11 17.53 11.76
CA ASP A 478 -11.94 18.93 11.39
C ASP A 478 -12.88 19.26 10.22
N TRP A 479 -14.04 19.83 10.55
CA TRP A 479 -15.11 20.16 9.61
C TRP A 479 -14.68 21.04 8.45
N MET A 480 -13.86 22.06 8.73
CA MET A 480 -13.41 23.01 7.71
C MET A 480 -12.42 22.36 6.75
N THR A 481 -11.49 21.56 7.28
CA THR A 481 -10.53 20.80 6.48
C THR A 481 -11.24 19.73 5.63
N LEU A 482 -12.20 18.99 6.20
CA LEU A 482 -12.99 18.02 5.47
C LEU A 482 -13.76 18.68 4.32
N ALA A 483 -14.39 19.82 4.58
CA ALA A 483 -15.12 20.57 3.56
C ALA A 483 -14.22 21.14 2.45
N ALA A 484 -13.02 21.60 2.80
CA ALA A 484 -12.03 22.04 1.80
C ALA A 484 -11.68 20.89 0.83
N VAL A 485 -11.42 19.69 1.37
CA VAL A 485 -11.13 18.50 0.56
C VAL A 485 -12.33 18.13 -0.33
N LEU A 486 -13.54 18.13 0.22
CA LEU A 486 -14.75 17.84 -0.56
C LEU A 486 -14.99 18.89 -1.65
N SER A 487 -14.67 20.16 -1.42
CA SER A 487 -14.83 21.20 -2.43
C SER A 487 -13.98 20.96 -3.69
N ALA A 488 -12.80 20.35 -3.52
CA ALA A 488 -11.91 19.95 -4.61
C ALA A 488 -12.37 18.64 -5.29
N MET A 489 -13.14 17.81 -4.59
CA MET A 489 -13.70 16.55 -5.11
C MET A 489 -14.92 16.75 -6.01
N PHE A 490 -15.76 17.74 -5.71
CA PHE A 490 -17.01 17.92 -6.46
C PHE A 490 -16.88 18.99 -7.54
N LEU A 491 -17.68 18.83 -8.59
CA LEU A 491 -17.73 19.75 -9.72
C LEU A 491 -18.12 21.16 -9.28
N SER A 492 -17.75 22.15 -10.09
CA SER A 492 -18.16 23.55 -9.91
C SER A 492 -19.69 23.73 -9.87
N SER A 493 -20.44 22.83 -10.52
CA SER A 493 -21.90 22.80 -10.46
C SER A 493 -22.46 22.45 -9.06
N THR A 494 -21.71 21.73 -8.24
CA THR A 494 -22.11 21.38 -6.87
C THR A 494 -21.66 22.49 -5.92
N THR A 495 -22.59 23.34 -5.50
CA THR A 495 -22.27 24.58 -4.77
C THR A 495 -22.42 24.45 -3.26
N LEU A 496 -23.28 23.53 -2.80
CA LEU A 496 -23.58 23.29 -1.40
C LEU A 496 -23.08 21.90 -0.96
N GLY A 497 -22.52 21.81 0.25
CA GLY A 497 -22.18 20.56 0.90
C GLY A 497 -22.84 20.45 2.27
N THR A 498 -23.46 19.31 2.55
CA THR A 498 -24.02 18.94 3.85
C THR A 498 -23.33 17.67 4.32
N ILE A 499 -22.78 17.67 5.53
CA ILE A 499 -22.09 16.53 6.13
C ILE A 499 -22.76 16.23 7.46
N CYS A 500 -23.40 15.08 7.55
CA CYS A 500 -24.03 14.58 8.77
C CYS A 500 -23.12 13.53 9.40
N VAL A 501 -22.55 13.81 10.57
CA VAL A 501 -21.69 12.85 11.29
C VAL A 501 -22.38 12.39 12.57
N THR A 502 -22.63 11.10 12.67
CA THR A 502 -23.09 10.46 13.91
C THR A 502 -21.88 10.10 14.77
N THR A 503 -21.71 10.82 15.88
CA THR A 503 -20.71 10.50 16.93
C THR A 503 -21.34 9.61 18.01
N GLU A 504 -20.55 9.13 18.97
CA GLU A 504 -21.08 8.38 20.13
C GLU A 504 -22.12 9.17 20.95
N SER A 505 -22.03 10.51 20.92
CA SER A 505 -22.80 11.38 21.81
C SER A 505 -24.02 12.03 21.14
N ARG A 506 -23.93 12.34 19.85
CA ARG A 506 -24.98 12.99 19.06
C ARG A 506 -24.66 12.97 17.55
N GLU A 507 -25.67 13.27 16.76
CA GLU A 507 -25.52 13.64 15.36
C GLU A 507 -25.15 15.13 15.26
N HIS A 508 -24.20 15.42 14.39
CA HIS A 508 -23.79 16.77 14.01
C HIS A 508 -24.10 17.02 12.54
N VAL A 509 -24.56 18.23 12.23
CA VAL A 509 -24.85 18.63 10.85
C VAL A 509 -24.01 19.84 10.49
N PHE A 510 -23.09 19.64 9.54
CA PHE A 510 -22.26 20.69 8.98
C PHE A 510 -22.73 21.05 7.57
N VAL A 511 -23.12 22.30 7.35
CA VAL A 511 -23.56 22.83 6.06
C VAL A 511 -22.55 23.88 5.59
N THR A 512 -22.14 23.85 4.32
CA THR A 512 -21.19 24.83 3.79
C THR A 512 -21.34 25.11 2.29
N SER A 513 -20.84 26.25 1.84
CA SER A 513 -20.64 26.54 0.42
C SER A 513 -19.31 25.95 -0.09
N LEU A 514 -19.37 24.93 -0.94
CA LEU A 514 -18.20 24.37 -1.62
C LEU A 514 -17.62 25.35 -2.65
N ASP A 515 -18.47 26.16 -3.25
CA ASP A 515 -18.06 27.20 -4.20
C ASP A 515 -17.19 28.28 -3.55
N ARG A 516 -17.50 28.68 -2.31
CA ARG A 516 -16.65 29.61 -1.55
C ARG A 516 -15.28 29.01 -1.25
N PHE A 517 -15.20 27.75 -0.87
CA PHE A 517 -13.90 27.10 -0.69
C PHE A 517 -13.07 27.20 -1.97
N ARG A 518 -13.61 26.80 -3.12
CA ARG A 518 -12.90 26.89 -4.42
C ARG A 518 -12.48 28.32 -4.76
N THR A 519 -13.41 29.27 -4.66
CA THR A 519 -13.19 30.68 -5.03
C THR A 519 -12.14 31.36 -4.15
N TYR A 520 -12.17 31.10 -2.83
CA TYR A 520 -11.36 31.85 -1.88
C TYR A 520 -10.05 31.16 -1.50
N THR A 521 -9.87 29.88 -1.79
CA THR A 521 -8.58 29.18 -1.60
C THR A 521 -7.59 29.46 -2.73
N GLU A 522 -8.05 29.71 -3.95
CA GLU A 522 -7.17 29.97 -5.10
C GLU A 522 -6.28 31.20 -4.87
N GLY A 523 -4.96 31.01 -4.89
CA GLY A 523 -3.98 32.09 -4.74
C GLY A 523 -3.86 32.66 -3.32
N ILE A 524 -4.42 32.01 -2.30
CA ILE A 524 -4.40 32.51 -0.91
C ILE A 524 -2.97 32.74 -0.38
N GLU A 525 -2.00 31.94 -0.82
CA GLU A 525 -0.59 32.06 -0.43
C GLU A 525 0.08 33.35 -0.93
N SER A 526 -0.47 33.98 -1.97
CA SER A 526 0.05 35.22 -2.55
C SER A 526 -0.53 36.49 -1.89
N LEU A 527 -1.48 36.33 -0.97
CA LEU A 527 -2.18 37.44 -0.34
C LEU A 527 -1.48 37.89 0.95
N ASP A 528 -1.71 39.16 1.31
CA ASP A 528 -1.34 39.65 2.63
C ASP A 528 -2.22 38.99 3.72
N ALA A 529 -1.76 39.08 4.97
CA ALA A 529 -2.43 38.41 6.09
C ALA A 529 -3.90 38.85 6.28
N LYS A 530 -4.23 40.14 6.05
CA LYS A 530 -5.60 40.65 6.21
C LYS A 530 -6.52 40.11 5.12
N GLN A 531 -6.04 40.06 3.88
CA GLN A 531 -6.79 39.49 2.76
C GLN A 531 -7.00 37.98 2.95
N SER A 532 -5.98 37.24 3.39
CA SER A 532 -6.10 35.82 3.73
C SER A 532 -7.13 35.58 4.83
N ILE A 533 -7.11 36.40 5.89
CA ILE A 533 -8.10 36.35 6.98
C ILE A 533 -9.51 36.63 6.43
N LEU A 534 -9.69 37.65 5.59
CA LEU A 534 -11.01 37.97 5.01
C LEU A 534 -11.55 36.82 4.15
N ARG A 535 -10.70 36.21 3.33
CA ARG A 535 -11.08 35.05 2.52
C ARG A 535 -11.47 33.85 3.38
N LEU A 536 -10.70 33.54 4.42
CA LEU A 536 -11.05 32.49 5.36
C LEU A 536 -12.36 32.80 6.10
N THR A 537 -12.56 34.06 6.48
CA THR A 537 -13.81 34.53 7.11
C THR A 537 -15.01 34.40 6.18
N ALA A 538 -14.82 34.65 4.88
CA ALA A 538 -15.86 34.45 3.87
C ALA A 538 -16.28 32.98 3.76
N ILE A 539 -15.31 32.06 3.83
CA ILE A 539 -15.59 30.62 3.86
C ILE A 539 -16.39 30.29 5.14
N THR A 540 -15.86 30.63 6.32
CA THR A 540 -16.51 30.38 7.62
C THR A 540 -17.92 30.97 7.71
N ALA A 541 -18.15 32.16 7.15
CA ALA A 541 -19.46 32.81 7.16
C ALA A 541 -20.53 32.03 6.39
N ALA A 542 -20.14 31.28 5.36
CA ALA A 542 -21.04 30.43 4.59
C ALA A 542 -21.10 29.00 5.13
N SER A 543 -20.56 28.76 6.32
CA SER A 543 -20.54 27.46 6.98
C SER A 543 -21.33 27.51 8.29
N SER A 544 -21.98 26.41 8.62
CA SER A 544 -22.79 26.25 9.83
C SER A 544 -22.62 24.85 10.39
N LEU A 545 -22.22 24.74 11.66
CA LEU A 545 -22.20 23.52 12.44
C LEU A 545 -23.34 23.57 13.46
N ASP A 546 -24.29 22.63 13.35
CA ASP A 546 -25.48 22.54 14.20
C ASP A 546 -26.29 23.85 14.24
N GLY A 547 -26.32 24.59 13.12
CA GLY A 547 -27.02 25.88 13.02
C GLY A 547 -26.23 27.09 13.53
N THR A 548 -24.98 26.92 13.94
CA THR A 548 -24.11 27.99 14.46
C THR A 548 -22.80 28.10 13.69
N SER A 549 -22.09 29.22 13.80
CA SER A 549 -20.79 29.37 13.13
C SER A 549 -19.79 28.31 13.62
N PRO A 550 -19.01 27.68 12.72
CA PRO A 550 -17.98 26.71 13.14
C PRO A 550 -16.80 27.37 13.87
N TRP A 551 -16.66 28.69 13.79
CA TRP A 551 -15.71 29.44 14.59
C TRP A 551 -16.32 29.90 15.91
N PRO A 552 -15.58 29.76 17.03
CA PRO A 552 -16.01 30.32 18.29
C PRO A 552 -15.96 31.86 18.20
N LYS A 553 -16.78 32.51 19.03
CA LYS A 553 -16.96 33.97 19.02
C LYS A 553 -15.62 34.71 19.20
N GLU A 554 -14.71 34.16 19.99
CA GLU A 554 -13.40 34.74 20.26
C GLU A 554 -12.54 34.86 19.00
N GLU A 555 -12.63 33.91 18.06
CA GLU A 555 -11.90 33.99 16.79
C GLU A 555 -12.48 35.08 15.89
N TRP A 556 -13.81 35.19 15.83
CA TRP A 556 -14.47 36.28 15.14
C TRP A 556 -14.11 37.66 15.71
N ASP A 557 -14.01 37.79 17.04
CA ASP A 557 -13.56 39.02 17.69
C ASP A 557 -12.08 39.32 17.39
N ARG A 558 -11.21 38.31 17.28
CA ARG A 558 -9.81 38.49 16.87
C ARG A 558 -9.73 38.98 15.43
N VAL A 559 -10.48 38.37 14.51
CA VAL A 559 -10.58 38.82 13.12
C VAL A 559 -11.08 40.26 13.06
N ALA A 560 -12.14 40.58 13.80
CA ALA A 560 -12.69 41.93 13.85
C ALA A 560 -11.66 42.95 14.31
N ARG A 561 -10.92 42.66 15.39
CA ARG A 561 -9.83 43.53 15.86
C ARG A 561 -8.72 43.68 14.82
N ALA A 562 -8.31 42.60 14.16
CA ALA A 562 -7.25 42.63 13.16
C ALA A 562 -7.63 43.45 11.92
N ILE A 563 -8.88 43.34 11.44
CA ILE A 563 -9.36 44.06 10.26
C ILE A 563 -9.70 45.52 10.59
N ILE A 564 -10.29 45.79 11.77
CA ILE A 564 -10.62 47.16 12.20
C ILE A 564 -9.36 47.93 12.57
N ALA A 565 -8.30 47.29 13.06
CA ALA A 565 -7.02 47.96 13.29
C ALA A 565 -6.43 48.45 11.96
N ARG A 566 -6.49 49.77 11.73
CA ARG A 566 -5.85 50.39 10.57
C ARG A 566 -4.36 50.50 10.80
N GLU A 567 -3.57 50.03 9.84
CA GLU A 567 -2.11 50.27 9.83
C GLU A 567 -1.81 51.63 9.19
N GLU A 568 -0.76 52.32 9.64
CA GLU A 568 -0.41 53.66 9.13
C GLU A 568 -0.13 53.65 7.62
N SER A 569 0.40 52.54 7.09
CA SER A 569 0.69 52.30 5.68
C SER A 569 -0.52 51.86 4.85
N GLU A 570 -1.67 51.57 5.47
CA GLU A 570 -2.84 51.05 4.77
C GLU A 570 -3.66 52.18 4.11
N ASP A 571 -3.92 52.02 2.81
CA ASP A 571 -4.80 52.90 2.06
C ASP A 571 -6.22 52.89 2.65
N LEU A 572 -6.78 54.08 2.84
CA LEU A 572 -8.08 54.26 3.50
C LEU A 572 -9.22 53.58 2.74
N ARG A 573 -9.19 53.55 1.39
CA ARG A 573 -10.25 52.90 0.60
C ARG A 573 -10.19 51.39 0.77
N THR A 574 -8.98 50.82 0.75
CA THR A 574 -8.75 49.40 1.02
C THR A 574 -9.25 49.02 2.41
N TRP A 575 -8.87 49.78 3.44
CA TRP A 575 -9.34 49.52 4.81
C TRP A 575 -10.87 49.59 4.94
N VAL A 576 -11.52 50.60 4.35
CA VAL A 576 -12.99 50.72 4.35
C VAL A 576 -13.66 49.56 3.62
N ARG A 577 -13.08 49.10 2.49
CA ARG A 577 -13.58 47.94 1.76
C ARG A 577 -13.52 46.68 2.63
N ASN A 578 -12.37 46.44 3.27
CA ASN A 578 -12.14 45.29 4.13
C ASN A 578 -13.14 45.23 5.30
N ILE A 579 -13.42 46.36 5.96
CA ILE A 579 -14.45 46.42 7.03
C ILE A 579 -15.85 46.15 6.49
N ARG A 580 -16.19 46.65 5.29
CA ARG A 580 -17.51 46.40 4.69
C ARG A 580 -17.71 44.94 4.33
N GLU A 581 -16.67 44.29 3.82
CA GLU A 581 -16.66 42.84 3.54
C GLU A 581 -16.84 42.04 4.83
N LEU A 582 -16.01 42.29 5.85
CA LEU A 582 -16.15 41.63 7.15
C LEU A 582 -17.53 41.81 7.75
N ARG A 583 -18.11 43.01 7.69
CA ARG A 583 -19.48 43.27 8.15
C ARG A 583 -20.51 42.42 7.40
N GLY A 584 -20.34 42.24 6.10
CA GLY A 584 -21.19 41.37 5.28
C GLY A 584 -21.12 39.92 5.77
N TYR A 585 -19.91 39.40 5.94
CA TYR A 585 -19.65 38.05 6.44
C TYR A 585 -20.17 37.83 7.85
N ALA A 586 -20.00 38.79 8.76
CA ALA A 586 -20.53 38.70 10.12
C ALA A 586 -22.07 38.64 10.14
N ARG A 587 -22.75 39.37 9.25
CA ARG A 587 -24.22 39.31 9.14
C ARG A 587 -24.70 37.97 8.61
N GLU A 588 -24.00 37.41 7.62
CA GLU A 588 -24.27 36.08 7.08
C GLU A 588 -24.08 34.99 8.14
N ALA A 589 -23.01 35.10 8.96
CA ALA A 589 -22.73 34.20 10.07
C ALA A 589 -23.63 34.42 11.32
N HIS A 590 -24.60 35.35 11.25
CA HIS A 590 -25.48 35.75 12.35
C HIS A 590 -24.76 36.32 13.60
N LEU A 591 -23.61 37.00 13.41
CA LEU A 591 -22.81 37.61 14.46
C LEU A 591 -23.05 39.12 14.58
N ALA A 592 -24.15 39.47 15.25
CA ALA A 592 -24.61 40.84 15.39
C ALA A 592 -23.57 41.78 16.04
N GLU A 593 -22.84 41.31 17.05
CA GLU A 593 -21.85 42.12 17.77
C GLU A 593 -20.67 42.52 16.88
N VAL A 594 -20.15 41.58 16.08
CA VAL A 594 -19.04 41.83 15.14
C VAL A 594 -19.48 42.77 14.03
N ALA A 595 -20.69 42.58 13.50
CA ALA A 595 -21.28 43.49 12.52
C ALA A 595 -21.45 44.91 13.08
N SER A 596 -21.87 45.04 14.36
CA SER A 596 -21.99 46.32 15.06
C SER A 596 -20.62 47.00 15.23
N ALA A 597 -19.59 46.26 15.63
CA ALA A 597 -18.24 46.80 15.77
C ALA A 597 -17.69 47.35 14.44
N CYS A 598 -18.02 46.70 13.32
CA CYS A 598 -17.69 47.20 11.99
C CYS A 598 -18.47 48.49 11.65
N ASP A 599 -19.75 48.57 12.01
CA ASP A 599 -20.58 49.77 11.81
C ASP A 599 -20.05 50.96 12.64
N ASP A 600 -19.61 50.72 13.87
CA ASP A 600 -18.99 51.74 14.74
C ASP A 600 -17.66 52.25 14.17
N ALA A 601 -16.80 51.34 13.67
CA ALA A 601 -15.55 51.71 13.03
C ALA A 601 -15.75 52.57 11.77
N LEU A 602 -16.75 52.22 10.94
CA LEU A 602 -17.11 53.00 9.75
C LEU A 602 -17.74 54.35 10.11
N ALA A 603 -18.47 54.43 11.23
CA ALA A 603 -19.05 55.67 11.72
C ALA A 603 -18.00 56.61 12.31
N ALA A 604 -16.97 56.07 12.98
CA ALA A 604 -15.87 56.84 13.54
C ALA A 604 -15.09 57.62 12.47
N LEU A 605 -15.01 57.12 11.23
CA LEU A 605 -14.42 57.85 10.10
C LEU A 605 -15.20 59.09 9.65
N ARG A 606 -16.50 59.15 9.94
CA ARG A 606 -17.37 60.25 9.51
C ARG A 606 -17.36 61.41 10.49
N ARG A 607 -16.79 61.20 11.68
CA ARG A 607 -16.59 62.20 12.73
C ARG A 607 -15.17 62.72 12.63
#